data_AF-A0A3S9LYX9-F1
#
_entry.id   AF-A0A3S9LYX9-F1
#
_cell.length_a   1.000
_cell.length_b   1.000
_cell.length_c   1.000
_cell.angle_alpha   90.00
_cell.angle_beta   90.00
_cell.angle_gamma   90.00
#
_symmetry.space_group_name_H-M   'P 1'
#
loop_
_entity.id
_entity.type
_entity.pdbx_description
1 polymer ?
#
loop_
_entity_poly.entity_id
_entity_poly.type
_entity_poly.pdbx_seq_one_letter_code
_entity_poly.pdbx_strand_id
1 'polypeptide(L)'
;MSGPTEWSTRAACRTVDPWEMFVPARARERRQSDCLGCPVQIPCLAHALDNRITDGIFGGWSQRERRALLRMAPAVSSWSGILEAAGTDFEKAAALAQQQRCLPWLSSEEEAAFTAVFRARFVPLVAFLIKAGGSRQDAEDAVQSACVELAETWRRVECPEPWLRTTAYRMWLKSVYRIRPDELTEEIPESPANDHSDDVAEKLAMVQLLRRLPLLQRTVMAFEFDGCEPSETAEALGVPAANVRQNLRRARQKLERLLDEDAGGGQ
;
A
#
# COMPACT_ATOMS: atom_id res chain seq x y z
N MET A 1 40.28 3.05 21.44
CA MET A 1 39.05 3.87 21.38
C MET A 1 39.13 4.72 20.13
N SER A 2 38.54 4.25 19.03
CA SER A 2 38.51 5.01 17.77
C SER A 2 37.51 6.16 17.93
N GLY A 3 37.93 7.38 17.62
CA GLY A 3 37.06 8.56 17.65
C GLY A 3 35.87 8.43 16.69
N PRO A 4 34.84 9.28 16.81
CA PRO A 4 33.68 9.24 15.93
C PRO A 4 34.13 9.41 14.47
N THR A 5 33.90 8.39 13.65
CA THR A 5 34.13 8.41 12.21
C THR A 5 33.36 9.56 11.57
N GLU A 6 33.92 10.22 10.56
CA GLU A 6 33.35 11.41 9.91
C GLU A 6 31.86 11.27 9.52
N TRP A 7 31.46 10.08 9.06
CA TRP A 7 30.06 9.78 8.72
C TRP A 7 29.10 9.88 9.92
N SER A 8 29.53 9.54 11.14
CA SER A 8 28.67 9.52 12.33
C SER A 8 28.17 10.92 12.71
N THR A 9 28.90 11.96 12.29
CA THR A 9 28.51 13.35 12.53
C THR A 9 27.29 13.80 11.74
N ARG A 10 26.98 13.10 10.64
CA ARG A 10 25.81 13.32 9.77
C ARG A 10 24.63 12.40 10.09
N ALA A 11 24.72 11.58 11.14
CA ALA A 11 23.66 10.66 11.53
C ALA A 11 22.44 11.39 12.09
N ALA A 12 21.26 11.14 11.50
CA ALA A 12 20.00 11.76 11.92
C ALA A 12 19.62 11.43 13.38
N CYS A 13 20.01 10.24 13.87
CA CYS A 13 19.75 9.83 15.24
C CYS A 13 20.60 10.55 16.30
N ARG A 14 21.60 11.36 15.91
CA ARG A 14 22.50 12.05 16.85
C ARG A 14 21.80 13.15 17.65
N THR A 15 20.74 13.74 17.10
CA THR A 15 19.94 14.80 17.74
C THR A 15 18.74 14.26 18.50
N VAL A 16 18.55 12.94 18.54
CA VAL A 16 17.47 12.28 19.27
C VAL A 16 17.90 12.06 20.71
N ASP A 17 16.99 12.28 21.66
CA ASP A 17 17.27 12.10 23.09
C ASP A 17 17.70 10.64 23.39
N PRO A 18 18.77 10.40 24.17
CA PRO A 18 19.24 9.06 24.51
C PRO A 18 18.21 8.17 25.21
N TRP A 19 17.27 8.73 25.97
CA TRP A 19 16.22 7.96 26.65
C TRP A 19 15.11 7.53 25.70
N GLU A 20 14.86 8.28 24.62
CA GLU A 20 14.01 7.86 23.50
C GLU A 20 14.65 6.70 22.69
N MET A 21 15.94 6.40 22.90
CA MET A 21 16.59 5.26 22.27
C MET A 21 16.30 3.91 22.96
N PHE A 22 15.99 3.92 24.25
CA PHE A 22 15.71 2.74 25.06
C PHE A 22 14.20 2.56 25.20
N VAL A 23 13.57 2.23 24.09
CA VAL A 23 12.12 2.12 23.96
C VAL A 23 11.64 0.66 23.96
N PRO A 24 10.40 0.39 24.45
CA PRO A 24 9.75 -0.91 24.30
C PRO A 24 9.74 -1.39 22.84
N ALA A 25 9.62 -2.70 22.59
CA ALA A 25 9.73 -3.31 21.26
C ALA A 25 8.94 -2.56 20.15
N ARG A 26 7.75 -2.04 20.45
CA ARG A 26 6.89 -1.25 19.54
C ARG A 26 7.48 0.07 19.02
N ALA A 27 8.45 0.65 19.71
CA ALA A 27 9.15 1.86 19.24
C ALA A 27 10.52 1.55 18.62
N ARG A 28 10.94 0.27 18.60
CA ARG A 28 12.07 -0.22 17.80
C ARG A 28 11.75 -0.22 16.30
N GLU A 29 10.53 -0.58 15.91
CA GLU A 29 10.08 -0.61 14.51
C GLU A 29 9.97 0.79 13.89
N ARG A 30 9.38 1.77 14.59
CA ARG A 30 9.36 3.17 14.14
C ARG A 30 10.78 3.72 13.93
N ARG A 31 11.71 3.36 14.82
CA ARG A 31 13.12 3.75 14.67
C ARG A 31 13.84 3.01 13.55
N GLN A 32 13.39 1.80 13.18
CA GLN A 32 13.91 1.08 12.01
C GLN A 32 13.53 1.81 10.72
N SER A 33 12.27 2.26 10.58
CA SER A 33 11.85 3.10 9.45
C SER A 33 12.57 4.45 9.40
N ASP A 34 12.78 5.11 10.55
CA ASP A 34 13.49 6.39 10.59
C ASP A 34 14.96 6.23 10.16
N CYS A 35 15.57 5.08 10.48
CA CYS A 35 16.91 4.75 10.05
C CYS A 35 17.00 4.50 8.53
N LEU A 36 15.93 4.04 7.86
CA LEU A 36 15.87 3.87 6.39
C LEU A 36 15.78 5.21 5.62
N GLY A 37 15.58 6.33 6.32
CA GLY A 37 15.69 7.68 5.73
C GLY A 37 17.03 8.37 6.04
N CYS A 38 17.89 7.77 6.86
CA CYS A 38 19.11 8.42 7.34
C CYS A 38 20.16 8.53 6.23
N PRO A 39 20.82 9.69 6.03
CA PRO A 39 21.80 9.91 4.94
C PRO A 39 23.10 9.10 5.08
N VAL A 40 23.25 8.34 6.17
CA VAL A 40 24.46 7.55 6.49
C VAL A 40 24.12 6.08 6.72
N GLN A 41 23.05 5.57 6.11
CA GLN A 41 22.61 4.19 6.25
C GLN A 41 23.71 3.17 5.96
N ILE A 42 24.33 3.28 4.79
CA ILE A 42 25.37 2.37 4.32
C ILE A 42 26.59 2.36 5.27
N PRO A 43 27.25 3.50 5.57
CA PRO A 43 28.39 3.48 6.46
C PRO A 43 28.03 3.09 7.91
N CYS A 44 26.79 3.35 8.35
CA CYS A 44 26.28 2.93 9.65
C CYS A 44 26.11 1.40 9.75
N LEU A 45 25.48 0.78 8.74
CA LEU A 45 25.33 -0.67 8.67
C LEU A 45 26.68 -1.38 8.54
N ALA A 46 27.54 -0.88 7.64
CA ALA A 46 28.89 -1.42 7.43
C ALA A 46 29.69 -1.44 8.73
N HIS A 47 29.73 -0.31 9.45
CA HIS A 47 30.40 -0.22 10.75
C HIS A 47 29.89 -1.27 11.74
N ALA A 48 28.58 -1.50 11.79
CA ALA A 48 27.99 -2.47 12.70
C ALA A 48 28.33 -3.93 12.34
N LEU A 49 28.45 -4.25 11.05
CA LEU A 49 28.84 -5.58 10.57
C LEU A 49 30.34 -5.83 10.75
N ASP A 50 31.17 -4.85 10.41
CA ASP A 50 32.63 -4.92 10.54
C ASP A 50 33.07 -5.06 12.01
N ASN A 51 32.45 -4.28 12.90
CA ASN A 51 32.76 -4.31 14.33
C ASN A 51 31.91 -5.34 15.10
N ARG A 52 31.10 -6.15 14.41
CA ARG A 52 30.26 -7.21 14.99
C ARG A 52 29.40 -6.73 16.16
N ILE A 53 28.88 -5.50 16.05
CA ILE A 53 28.06 -4.89 17.10
C ILE A 53 26.80 -5.73 17.30
N THR A 54 26.57 -6.24 18.50
CA THR A 54 25.51 -7.22 18.73
C THR A 54 24.14 -6.57 18.81
N ASP A 55 24.00 -5.41 19.42
CA ASP A 55 22.71 -4.86 19.82
C ASP A 55 22.42 -3.52 19.15
N GLY A 56 21.14 -3.24 18.88
CA GLY A 56 20.69 -1.99 18.25
C GLY A 56 20.35 -2.10 16.76
N ILE A 57 19.85 -1.00 16.21
CA ILE A 57 19.50 -0.84 14.78
C ILE A 57 20.60 0.00 14.12
N PHE A 58 21.09 -0.47 12.98
CA PHE A 58 22.14 0.22 12.22
C PHE A 58 21.76 0.25 10.75
N GLY A 59 21.74 1.45 10.15
CA GLY A 59 21.34 1.63 8.75
C GLY A 59 19.97 1.03 8.39
N GLY A 60 19.05 0.93 9.36
CA GLY A 60 17.73 0.35 9.17
C GLY A 60 17.67 -1.18 9.37
N TRP A 61 18.76 -1.81 9.79
CA TRP A 61 18.81 -3.26 10.01
C TRP A 61 18.81 -3.62 11.49
N SER A 62 17.92 -4.54 11.86
CA SER A 62 17.82 -5.13 13.18
C SER A 62 18.99 -6.08 13.48
N GLN A 63 19.13 -6.42 14.76
CA GLN A 63 20.09 -7.43 15.22
C GLN A 63 19.90 -8.79 14.51
N ARG A 64 18.65 -9.22 14.30
CA ARG A 64 18.34 -10.53 13.70
C ARG A 64 18.80 -10.59 12.25
N GLU A 65 18.53 -9.53 11.48
CA GLU A 65 18.89 -9.44 10.06
C GLU A 65 20.42 -9.37 9.88
N ARG A 66 21.11 -8.55 10.68
CA ARG A 66 22.58 -8.48 10.65
C ARG A 66 23.23 -9.82 11.00
N ARG A 67 22.72 -10.53 12.01
CA ARG A 67 23.21 -11.89 12.33
C ARG A 67 22.96 -12.88 11.19
N ALA A 68 21.84 -12.79 10.48
CA ALA A 68 21.57 -13.64 9.32
C ALA A 68 22.58 -13.38 8.20
N LEU A 69 22.85 -12.10 7.91
CA LEU A 69 23.80 -11.69 6.89
C LEU A 69 25.24 -12.15 7.20
N LEU A 70 25.67 -12.01 8.46
CA LEU A 70 26.98 -12.49 8.91
C LEU A 70 27.12 -14.02 8.89
N ARG A 71 26.02 -14.78 9.00
CA ARG A 71 26.02 -16.25 8.82
C ARG A 71 26.10 -16.66 7.36
N MET A 72 25.45 -15.90 6.48
CA MET A 72 25.43 -16.18 5.04
C MET A 72 26.78 -15.85 4.36
N ALA A 73 27.48 -14.83 4.86
CA ALA A 73 28.75 -14.40 4.28
C ALA A 73 29.87 -14.30 5.35
N PRO A 74 30.31 -15.44 5.93
CA PRO A 74 31.30 -15.45 7.01
C PRO A 74 32.70 -15.02 6.54
N ALA A 75 33.00 -15.14 5.24
CA ALA A 75 34.31 -14.81 4.65
C ALA A 75 34.52 -13.31 4.40
N VAL A 76 33.49 -12.47 4.57
CA VAL A 76 33.60 -11.02 4.36
C VAL A 76 34.28 -10.37 5.56
N SER A 77 35.44 -9.77 5.31
CA SER A 77 36.26 -9.06 6.31
C SER A 77 36.08 -7.54 6.29
N SER A 78 35.50 -6.99 5.21
CA SER A 78 35.18 -5.56 5.09
C SER A 78 33.85 -5.40 4.35
N TRP A 79 32.83 -4.98 5.10
CA TRP A 79 31.48 -4.74 4.63
C TRP A 79 31.33 -3.33 4.04
N SER A 80 32.18 -2.38 4.42
CA SER A 80 32.13 -1.01 3.88
C SER A 80 32.25 -0.98 2.35
N GLY A 81 33.26 -1.65 1.79
CA GLY A 81 33.47 -1.70 0.33
C GLY A 81 32.35 -2.40 -0.43
N ILE A 82 31.77 -3.46 0.15
CA ILE A 82 30.67 -4.23 -0.48
C ILE A 82 29.38 -3.41 -0.48
N LEU A 83 29.04 -2.81 0.65
CA LEU A 83 27.80 -2.05 0.80
C LEU A 83 27.88 -0.68 0.12
N GLU A 84 29.04 -0.04 0.07
CA GLU A 84 29.25 1.19 -0.72
C GLU A 84 29.11 0.93 -2.21
N ALA A 85 29.72 -0.14 -2.73
CA ALA A 85 29.54 -0.53 -4.13
C ALA A 85 28.06 -0.80 -4.46
N ALA A 86 27.40 -1.65 -3.67
CA ALA A 86 25.99 -1.98 -3.85
C ALA A 86 25.05 -0.77 -3.67
N GLY A 87 25.37 0.12 -2.74
CA GLY A 87 24.63 1.36 -2.49
C GLY A 87 24.70 2.33 -3.67
N THR A 88 25.89 2.51 -4.26
CA THR A 88 26.04 3.34 -5.46
C THR A 88 25.30 2.78 -6.67
N ASP A 89 25.16 1.46 -6.77
CA ASP A 89 24.38 0.83 -7.85
C ASP A 89 22.88 1.04 -7.66
N PHE A 90 22.38 0.99 -6.42
CA PHE A 90 20.99 1.32 -6.11
C PHE A 90 20.69 2.81 -6.33
N GLU A 91 21.57 3.71 -5.87
CA GLU A 91 21.43 5.16 -6.09
C GLU A 91 21.50 5.52 -7.59
N LYS A 92 22.41 4.90 -8.34
CA LYS A 92 22.47 5.05 -9.81
C LYS A 92 21.23 4.49 -10.49
N ALA A 93 20.75 3.31 -10.09
CA ALA A 93 19.54 2.72 -10.65
C ALA A 93 18.30 3.58 -10.33
N ALA A 94 18.18 4.10 -9.12
CA ALA A 94 17.14 5.03 -8.71
C ALA A 94 17.23 6.36 -9.47
N ALA A 95 18.43 6.93 -9.64
CA ALA A 95 18.65 8.15 -10.40
C ALA A 95 18.36 7.98 -11.90
N LEU A 96 18.72 6.83 -12.49
CA LEU A 96 18.39 6.46 -13.86
C LEU A 96 16.88 6.27 -14.03
N ALA A 97 16.23 5.55 -13.10
CA ALA A 97 14.77 5.38 -13.09
C ALA A 97 14.05 6.72 -12.92
N GLN A 98 14.62 7.67 -12.17
CA GLN A 98 14.05 9.00 -11.98
C GLN A 98 14.29 9.94 -13.17
N GLN A 99 15.31 9.69 -13.99
CA GLN A 99 15.54 10.39 -15.27
C GLN A 99 14.70 9.81 -16.42
N GLN A 100 14.29 8.56 -16.32
CA GLN A 100 13.56 7.87 -17.38
C GLN A 100 12.07 8.20 -17.26
N ARG A 101 11.59 9.08 -18.15
CA ARG A 101 10.16 9.39 -18.28
C ARG A 101 9.38 8.10 -18.49
N CYS A 102 8.40 7.85 -17.62
CA CYS A 102 7.63 6.61 -17.62
C CYS A 102 6.54 6.62 -18.70
N LEU A 103 6.17 7.80 -19.21
CA LEU A 103 5.16 8.00 -20.24
C LEU A 103 5.71 8.83 -21.42
N PRO A 104 6.60 8.26 -22.24
CA PRO A 104 7.34 9.01 -23.26
C PRO A 104 6.45 9.58 -24.38
N TRP A 105 5.23 9.07 -24.57
CA TRP A 105 4.26 9.57 -25.56
C TRP A 105 3.40 10.74 -25.08
N LEU A 106 3.46 11.08 -23.78
CA LEU A 106 2.85 12.28 -23.21
C LEU A 106 3.86 13.44 -23.25
N SER A 107 3.37 14.68 -23.23
CA SER A 107 4.21 15.85 -22.91
C SER A 107 4.57 15.85 -21.41
N SER A 108 5.57 16.62 -21.00
CA SER A 108 5.94 16.72 -19.58
C SER A 108 4.82 17.28 -18.72
N GLU A 109 3.99 18.18 -19.27
CA GLU A 109 2.82 18.74 -18.58
C GLU A 109 1.70 17.71 -18.45
N GLU A 110 1.42 16.96 -19.53
CA GLU A 110 0.46 15.85 -19.52
C GLU A 110 0.88 14.76 -18.52
N GLU A 111 2.18 14.41 -18.48
CA GLU A 111 2.72 13.42 -17.53
C GLU A 111 2.62 13.89 -16.07
N ALA A 112 2.87 15.18 -15.81
CA ALA A 112 2.69 15.75 -14.48
C ALA A 112 1.22 15.72 -14.04
N ALA A 113 0.29 16.08 -14.94
CA ALA A 113 -1.15 16.04 -14.69
C ALA A 113 -1.65 14.59 -14.46
N PHE A 114 -1.22 13.64 -15.29
CA PHE A 114 -1.49 12.22 -15.08
C PHE A 114 -0.96 11.73 -13.72
N THR A 115 0.28 12.09 -13.38
CA THR A 115 0.90 11.71 -12.11
C THR A 115 0.14 12.25 -10.90
N ALA A 116 -0.39 13.48 -11.00
CA ALA A 116 -1.23 14.05 -9.95
C ALA A 116 -2.52 13.23 -9.75
N VAL A 117 -3.21 12.87 -10.85
CA VAL A 117 -4.40 11.99 -10.78
C VAL A 117 -4.05 10.62 -10.21
N PHE A 118 -2.97 9.98 -10.69
CA PHE A 118 -2.51 8.69 -10.20
C PHE A 118 -2.26 8.73 -8.68
N ARG A 119 -1.46 9.69 -8.20
CA ARG A 119 -1.13 9.83 -6.77
C ARG A 119 -2.37 10.09 -5.92
N ALA A 120 -3.30 10.91 -6.42
CA ALA A 120 -4.52 11.24 -5.70
C ALA A 120 -5.52 10.08 -5.67
N ARG A 121 -5.59 9.24 -6.70
CA ARG A 121 -6.68 8.27 -6.89
C ARG A 121 -6.31 6.82 -6.71
N PHE A 122 -5.04 6.42 -6.85
CA PHE A 122 -4.65 5.00 -6.83
C PHE A 122 -5.07 4.30 -5.53
N VAL A 123 -4.58 4.77 -4.39
CA VAL A 123 -4.88 4.15 -3.08
C VAL A 123 -6.38 4.25 -2.72
N PRO A 124 -7.06 5.40 -2.90
CA PRO A 124 -8.50 5.46 -2.68
C PRO A 124 -9.31 4.49 -3.55
N LEU A 125 -8.93 4.30 -4.82
CA LEU A 125 -9.62 3.37 -5.72
C LEU A 125 -9.39 1.91 -5.34
N VAL A 126 -8.19 1.54 -4.87
CA VAL A 126 -7.95 0.21 -4.32
C VAL A 126 -8.84 -0.03 -3.10
N ALA A 127 -8.90 0.92 -2.17
CA ALA A 127 -9.77 0.84 -1.00
C ALA A 127 -11.26 0.75 -1.39
N PHE A 128 -11.68 1.50 -2.41
CA PHE A 128 -13.02 1.43 -3.01
C PHE A 128 -13.34 0.03 -3.53
N LEU A 129 -12.45 -0.60 -4.30
CA LEU A 129 -12.68 -1.94 -4.83
C LEU A 129 -12.70 -3.01 -3.72
N ILE A 130 -11.88 -2.86 -2.68
CA ILE A 130 -11.92 -3.74 -1.50
C ILE A 130 -13.29 -3.62 -0.79
N LYS A 131 -13.81 -2.39 -0.60
CA LYS A 131 -15.17 -2.17 -0.07
C LYS A 131 -16.24 -2.78 -1.00
N ALA A 132 -16.05 -2.69 -2.32
CA ALA A 132 -16.93 -3.29 -3.32
C ALA A 132 -16.83 -4.82 -3.39
N GLY A 133 -15.81 -5.42 -2.77
CA GLY A 133 -15.66 -6.86 -2.56
C GLY A 133 -14.42 -7.53 -3.12
N GLY A 134 -13.52 -6.79 -3.76
CA GLY A 134 -12.27 -7.32 -4.29
C GLY A 134 -11.33 -7.81 -3.19
N SER A 135 -10.44 -8.75 -3.54
CA SER A 135 -9.22 -8.95 -2.77
C SER A 135 -8.28 -7.76 -2.95
N ARG A 136 -7.30 -7.59 -2.08
CA ARG A 136 -6.29 -6.54 -2.23
C ARG A 136 -5.56 -6.65 -3.56
N GLN A 137 -5.17 -7.87 -3.94
CA GLN A 137 -4.44 -8.13 -5.17
C GLN A 137 -5.30 -7.83 -6.41
N ASP A 138 -6.54 -8.33 -6.46
CA ASP A 138 -7.44 -8.06 -7.59
C ASP A 138 -7.75 -6.56 -7.75
N ALA A 139 -7.88 -5.85 -6.61
CA ALA A 139 -8.13 -4.43 -6.60
C ALA A 139 -6.93 -3.63 -7.12
N GLU A 140 -5.72 -3.93 -6.64
CA GLU A 140 -4.48 -3.31 -7.09
C GLU A 140 -4.28 -3.55 -8.61
N ASP A 141 -4.44 -4.79 -9.06
CA ASP A 141 -4.30 -5.17 -10.48
C ASP A 141 -5.31 -4.45 -11.38
N ALA A 142 -6.57 -4.34 -10.94
CA ALA A 142 -7.62 -3.65 -11.69
C ALA A 142 -7.38 -2.13 -11.79
N VAL A 143 -6.96 -1.49 -10.68
CA VAL A 143 -6.64 -0.06 -10.69
C VAL A 143 -5.40 0.21 -11.54
N GLN A 144 -4.36 -0.63 -11.42
CA GLN A 144 -3.16 -0.50 -12.24
C GLN A 144 -3.47 -0.63 -13.73
N SER A 145 -4.27 -1.63 -14.12
CA SER A 145 -4.70 -1.82 -15.51
C SER A 145 -5.50 -0.61 -16.03
N ALA A 146 -6.36 -0.03 -15.19
CA ALA A 146 -7.14 1.15 -15.55
C ALA A 146 -6.26 2.41 -15.68
N CYS A 147 -5.23 2.56 -14.86
CA CYS A 147 -4.25 3.65 -14.98
C CYS A 147 -3.44 3.55 -16.28
N VAL A 148 -3.07 2.33 -16.71
CA VAL A 148 -2.39 2.12 -17.99
C VAL A 148 -3.29 2.55 -19.15
N GLU A 149 -4.55 2.10 -19.17
CA GLU A 149 -5.51 2.49 -20.22
C GLU A 149 -5.80 4.01 -20.20
N LEU A 150 -5.86 4.62 -19.02
CA LEU A 150 -5.98 6.07 -18.88
C LEU A 150 -4.78 6.80 -19.50
N ALA A 151 -3.55 6.31 -19.28
CA ALA A 151 -2.35 6.93 -19.83
C ALA A 151 -2.30 6.86 -21.37
N GLU A 152 -2.83 5.78 -21.95
CA GLU A 152 -2.94 5.62 -23.41
C GLU A 152 -4.04 6.50 -24.02
N THR A 153 -5.13 6.72 -23.29
CA THR A 153 -6.31 7.46 -23.75
C THR A 153 -6.40 8.89 -23.21
N TRP A 154 -5.35 9.38 -22.51
CA TRP A 154 -5.34 10.63 -21.76
C TRP A 154 -5.96 11.82 -22.49
N ARG A 155 -5.58 12.03 -23.76
CA ARG A 155 -6.05 13.15 -24.60
C ARG A 155 -7.52 13.06 -25.01
N ARG A 156 -8.16 11.89 -24.89
CA ARG A 156 -9.57 11.64 -25.23
C ARG A 156 -10.49 11.71 -24.01
N VAL A 157 -9.94 11.65 -22.81
CA VAL A 157 -10.71 11.60 -21.57
C VAL A 157 -10.79 13.00 -20.97
N GLU A 158 -11.95 13.63 -21.05
CA GLU A 158 -12.18 14.97 -20.49
C GLU A 158 -12.14 14.98 -18.95
N CYS A 159 -12.66 13.92 -18.33
CA CYS A 159 -12.77 13.78 -16.88
C CYS A 159 -12.05 12.50 -16.40
N PRO A 160 -10.74 12.56 -16.08
CA PRO A 160 -9.94 11.38 -15.73
C PRO A 160 -10.40 10.63 -14.49
N GLU A 161 -10.81 11.31 -13.41
CA GLU A 161 -11.13 10.60 -12.15
C GLU A 161 -12.41 9.76 -12.21
N PRO A 162 -13.56 10.27 -12.72
CA PRO A 162 -14.77 9.47 -12.86
C PRO A 162 -14.58 8.34 -13.88
N TRP A 163 -13.85 8.61 -14.96
CA TRP A 163 -13.49 7.60 -15.96
C TRP A 163 -12.67 6.48 -15.32
N LEU A 164 -11.61 6.83 -14.57
CA LEU A 164 -10.73 5.86 -13.92
C LEU A 164 -11.47 4.97 -12.92
N ARG A 165 -12.36 5.54 -12.10
CA ARG A 165 -13.21 4.78 -11.17
C ARG A 165 -14.05 3.74 -11.90
N THR A 166 -14.72 4.18 -12.98
CA THR A 166 -15.62 3.34 -13.76
C THR A 166 -14.85 2.23 -14.48
N THR A 167 -13.71 2.55 -15.10
CA THR A 167 -12.85 1.59 -15.79
C THR A 167 -12.26 0.57 -14.83
N ALA A 168 -11.70 1.00 -13.69
CA ALA A 168 -11.17 0.10 -12.66
C ALA A 168 -12.25 -0.86 -12.13
N TYR A 169 -13.46 -0.35 -11.86
CA TYR A 169 -14.59 -1.19 -11.45
C TYR A 169 -14.96 -2.22 -12.52
N ARG A 170 -15.02 -1.83 -13.79
CA ARG A 170 -15.34 -2.75 -14.90
C ARG A 170 -14.27 -3.82 -15.10
N MET A 171 -12.99 -3.45 -14.98
CA MET A 171 -11.87 -4.40 -15.07
C MET A 171 -11.92 -5.43 -13.95
N TRP A 172 -12.17 -4.99 -12.71
CA TRP A 172 -12.37 -5.89 -11.58
C TRP A 172 -13.61 -6.80 -11.77
N LEU A 173 -14.74 -6.23 -12.19
CA LEU A 173 -15.95 -7.01 -12.42
C LEU A 173 -15.73 -8.09 -13.50
N LYS A 174 -14.98 -7.73 -14.55
CA LYS A 174 -14.58 -8.67 -15.60
C LYS A 174 -13.66 -9.77 -15.06
N SER A 175 -12.70 -9.47 -14.17
CA SER A 175 -11.84 -10.51 -13.59
C SER A 175 -12.66 -11.48 -12.72
N VAL A 176 -13.60 -10.97 -11.92
CA VAL A 176 -14.51 -11.78 -11.08
C VAL A 176 -15.37 -12.74 -11.91
N TYR A 177 -15.93 -12.30 -13.04
CA TYR A 177 -16.78 -13.15 -13.88
C TYR A 177 -16.03 -13.98 -14.93
N ARG A 178 -14.73 -13.71 -15.16
CA ARG A 178 -13.88 -14.52 -16.05
C ARG A 178 -13.50 -15.85 -15.41
N ILE A 179 -13.49 -15.90 -14.07
CA ILE A 179 -13.31 -17.12 -13.27
C ILE A 179 -14.69 -17.79 -13.18
N ARG A 180 -14.89 -18.92 -13.89
CA ARG A 180 -16.14 -19.68 -13.83
C ARG A 180 -16.41 -20.21 -12.41
N PRO A 181 -17.68 -20.52 -12.05
CA PRO A 181 -18.05 -21.00 -10.71
C PRO A 181 -17.48 -22.37 -10.29
N ASP A 182 -16.80 -23.10 -11.18
CA ASP A 182 -16.48 -24.53 -11.02
C ASP A 182 -15.05 -24.82 -10.49
N GLU A 183 -14.29 -23.78 -10.15
CA GLU A 183 -12.86 -23.90 -9.75
C GLU A 183 -12.56 -23.17 -8.43
N LEU A 184 -13.46 -23.21 -7.45
CA LEU A 184 -13.23 -22.65 -6.11
C LEU A 184 -13.25 -23.73 -5.03
N THR A 185 -12.33 -24.68 -5.15
CA THR A 185 -11.82 -25.47 -4.02
C THR A 185 -10.31 -25.28 -3.91
N GLU A 186 -9.87 -24.05 -3.68
CA GLU A 186 -8.52 -23.81 -3.17
C GLU A 186 -8.62 -22.83 -2.01
N GLU A 187 -8.13 -23.28 -0.86
CA GLU A 187 -8.04 -22.52 0.38
C GLU A 187 -7.30 -21.21 0.11
N ILE A 188 -7.91 -20.10 0.50
CA ILE A 188 -7.31 -18.78 0.47
C ILE A 188 -6.03 -18.85 1.31
N PRO A 189 -4.83 -18.61 0.74
CA PRO A 189 -3.62 -18.49 1.54
C PRO A 189 -3.80 -17.37 2.56
N GLU A 190 -3.61 -17.67 3.84
CA GLU A 190 -3.63 -16.65 4.89
C GLU A 190 -2.62 -15.57 4.52
N SER A 191 -3.14 -14.38 4.21
CA SER A 191 -2.32 -13.22 3.92
C SER A 191 -1.41 -12.97 5.13
N PRO A 192 -0.09 -12.76 4.93
CA PRO A 192 0.80 -12.52 6.06
C PRO A 192 0.26 -11.32 6.84
N ALA A 193 -0.02 -11.56 8.11
CA ALA A 193 -0.61 -10.59 9.02
C ALA A 193 0.15 -9.27 8.94
N ASN A 194 -0.47 -8.27 8.29
CA ASN A 194 0.01 -6.90 8.36
C ASN A 194 -0.41 -6.35 9.72
N ASP A 195 0.58 -6.23 10.60
CA ASP A 195 0.47 -5.71 11.95
C ASP A 195 0.23 -4.20 11.92
N HIS A 196 -1.03 -3.77 11.94
CA HIS A 196 -1.40 -2.37 12.14
C HIS A 196 -2.66 -2.28 13.04
N SER A 197 -2.49 -1.65 14.20
CA SER A 197 -3.38 -0.78 15.00
C SER A 197 -4.92 -0.83 14.84
N ASP A 198 -5.65 -0.57 15.93
CA ASP A 198 -7.14 -0.54 16.07
C ASP A 198 -7.94 0.04 14.88
N ASP A 199 -7.44 1.06 14.17
CA ASP A 199 -8.03 1.61 12.93
C ASP A 199 -8.15 0.59 11.78
N VAL A 200 -7.21 -0.34 11.66
CA VAL A 200 -7.26 -1.40 10.64
C VAL A 200 -8.23 -2.49 11.06
N ALA A 201 -8.36 -2.77 12.36
CA ALA A 201 -9.36 -3.69 12.86
C ALA A 201 -10.78 -3.17 12.61
N GLU A 202 -11.04 -1.87 12.85
CA GLU A 202 -12.32 -1.23 12.54
C GLU A 202 -12.60 -1.22 11.03
N LYS A 203 -11.62 -0.85 10.20
CA LYS A 203 -11.74 -0.89 8.73
C LYS A 203 -11.95 -2.31 8.21
N LEU A 204 -11.28 -3.30 8.80
CA LEU A 204 -11.44 -4.71 8.45
C LEU A 204 -12.82 -5.21 8.84
N ALA A 205 -13.32 -4.87 10.03
CA ALA A 205 -14.68 -5.20 10.48
C ALA A 205 -15.74 -4.62 9.54
N MET A 206 -15.60 -3.35 9.14
CA MET A 206 -16.47 -2.73 8.13
C MET A 206 -16.47 -3.51 6.81
N VAL A 207 -15.29 -3.88 6.29
CA VAL A 207 -15.17 -4.66 5.05
C VAL A 207 -15.85 -6.03 5.20
N GLN A 208 -15.70 -6.70 6.35
CA GLN A 208 -16.36 -8.00 6.59
C GLN A 208 -17.89 -7.87 6.62
N LEU A 209 -18.43 -6.83 7.26
CA LEU A 209 -19.87 -6.54 7.26
C LEU A 209 -20.39 -6.31 5.84
N LEU A 210 -19.68 -5.51 5.05
CA LEU A 210 -20.04 -5.24 3.65
C LEU A 210 -20.05 -6.53 2.81
N ARG A 211 -19.15 -7.48 3.06
CA ARG A 211 -19.11 -8.77 2.35
C ARG A 211 -20.34 -9.66 2.61
N ARG A 212 -21.11 -9.42 3.68
CA ARG A 212 -22.40 -10.11 3.95
C ARG A 212 -23.55 -9.56 3.10
N LEU A 213 -23.33 -8.46 2.35
CA LEU A 213 -24.31 -7.90 1.42
C LEU A 213 -24.21 -8.55 0.02
N PRO A 214 -25.34 -8.67 -0.72
CA PRO A 214 -25.32 -8.96 -2.16
C PRO A 214 -24.41 -7.99 -2.91
N LEU A 215 -23.75 -8.48 -3.98
CA LEU A 215 -22.74 -7.73 -4.74
C LEU A 215 -23.17 -6.30 -5.10
N LEU A 216 -24.36 -6.13 -5.70
CA LEU A 216 -24.83 -4.81 -6.09
C LEU A 216 -25.07 -3.87 -4.90
N GLN A 217 -25.55 -4.39 -3.76
CA GLN A 217 -25.78 -3.60 -2.54
C GLN A 217 -24.45 -3.13 -1.94
N ARG A 218 -23.47 -4.03 -1.87
CA ARG A 218 -22.10 -3.70 -1.45
C ARG A 218 -21.45 -2.67 -2.37
N THR A 219 -21.60 -2.84 -3.69
CA THR A 219 -21.06 -1.90 -4.67
C THR A 219 -21.66 -0.50 -4.50
N VAL A 220 -22.99 -0.35 -4.43
CA VAL A 220 -23.58 0.98 -4.27
C VAL A 220 -23.18 1.65 -2.95
N MET A 221 -23.01 0.88 -1.87
CA MET A 221 -22.45 1.39 -0.61
C MET A 221 -21.00 1.86 -0.77
N ALA A 222 -20.17 1.14 -1.53
CA ALA A 222 -18.80 1.54 -1.81
C ALA A 222 -18.73 2.89 -2.56
N PHE A 223 -19.63 3.11 -3.53
CA PHE A 223 -19.77 4.41 -4.21
C PHE A 223 -20.22 5.52 -3.26
N GLU A 224 -21.19 5.25 -2.37
CA GLU A 224 -21.63 6.21 -1.36
C GLU A 224 -20.50 6.60 -0.40
N PHE A 225 -19.70 5.65 0.09
CA PHE A 225 -18.55 5.95 0.96
C PHE A 225 -17.46 6.77 0.27
N ASP A 226 -17.40 6.71 -1.05
CA ASP A 226 -16.51 7.52 -1.88
C ASP A 226 -17.12 8.89 -2.23
N GLY A 227 -18.29 9.22 -1.69
CA GLY A 227 -18.97 10.51 -1.86
C GLY A 227 -19.68 10.67 -3.20
N CYS A 228 -19.96 9.57 -3.92
CA CYS A 228 -20.67 9.64 -5.20
C CYS A 228 -22.18 9.77 -5.00
N GLU A 229 -22.80 10.63 -5.79
CA GLU A 229 -24.26 10.77 -5.80
C GLU A 229 -24.93 9.54 -6.47
N PRO A 230 -26.22 9.24 -6.17
CA PRO A 230 -26.91 8.12 -6.77
C PRO A 230 -27.03 8.19 -8.31
N SER A 231 -27.02 9.39 -8.90
CA SER A 231 -27.01 9.60 -10.35
C SER A 231 -25.66 9.23 -10.97
N GLU A 232 -24.56 9.63 -10.35
CA GLU A 232 -23.20 9.29 -10.81
C GLU A 232 -22.93 7.79 -10.70
N THR A 233 -23.40 7.20 -9.60
CA THR A 233 -23.33 5.75 -9.39
C THR A 233 -24.14 4.99 -10.44
N ALA A 234 -25.32 5.50 -10.80
CA ALA A 234 -26.18 4.92 -11.83
C ALA A 234 -25.52 4.93 -13.21
N GLU A 235 -24.89 6.04 -13.56
CA GLU A 235 -24.12 6.19 -14.81
C GLU A 235 -22.93 5.22 -14.86
N ALA A 236 -22.13 5.17 -13.79
CA ALA A 236 -20.97 4.29 -13.71
C ALA A 236 -21.36 2.79 -13.84
N LEU A 237 -22.46 2.39 -13.19
CA LEU A 237 -22.95 1.01 -13.15
C LEU A 237 -23.85 0.62 -14.33
N GLY A 238 -24.33 1.58 -15.13
CA GLY A 238 -25.28 1.31 -16.21
C GLY A 238 -26.66 0.82 -15.73
N VAL A 239 -27.10 1.28 -14.54
CA VAL A 239 -28.41 0.90 -13.96
C VAL A 239 -29.24 2.15 -13.62
N PRO A 240 -30.57 2.08 -13.53
CA PRO A 240 -31.38 3.26 -13.20
C PRO A 240 -31.07 3.83 -11.80
N ALA A 241 -31.05 5.16 -11.64
CA ALA A 241 -30.81 5.81 -10.34
C ALA A 241 -31.83 5.42 -9.25
N ALA A 242 -33.07 5.08 -9.65
CA ALA A 242 -34.06 4.51 -8.74
C ALA A 242 -33.62 3.15 -8.15
N ASN A 243 -32.96 2.32 -8.98
CA ASN A 243 -32.42 1.03 -8.55
C ASN A 243 -31.24 1.22 -7.58
N VAL A 244 -30.38 2.22 -7.82
CA VAL A 244 -29.28 2.58 -6.88
C VAL A 244 -29.86 2.98 -5.52
N ARG A 245 -30.79 3.93 -5.48
CA ARG A 245 -31.43 4.38 -4.23
C ARG A 245 -32.12 3.23 -3.48
N GLN A 246 -32.79 2.33 -4.21
CA GLN A 246 -33.43 1.16 -3.61
C GLN A 246 -32.41 0.20 -3.00
N ASN A 247 -31.29 -0.06 -3.69
CA ASN A 247 -30.23 -0.92 -3.17
C ASN A 247 -29.50 -0.29 -1.98
N LEU A 248 -29.26 1.02 -1.97
CA LEU A 248 -28.70 1.74 -0.83
C LEU A 248 -29.60 1.59 0.41
N ARG A 249 -30.91 1.83 0.26
CA ARG A 249 -31.87 1.64 1.35
C ARG A 249 -31.82 0.21 1.90
N ARG A 250 -31.83 -0.80 1.01
CA ARG A 250 -31.79 -2.22 1.40
C ARG A 250 -30.46 -2.59 2.07
N ALA A 251 -29.34 -2.06 1.58
CA ALA A 251 -28.02 -2.26 2.14
C ALA A 251 -27.93 -1.72 3.57
N ARG A 252 -28.36 -0.47 3.79
CA ARG A 252 -28.37 0.15 5.13
C ARG A 252 -29.24 -0.62 6.12
N GLN A 253 -30.46 -0.99 5.72
CA GLN A 253 -31.35 -1.82 6.56
C GLN A 253 -30.75 -3.18 6.90
N LYS A 254 -29.98 -3.78 5.98
CA LYS A 254 -29.31 -5.05 6.25
C LYS A 254 -28.14 -4.85 7.20
N LEU A 255 -27.30 -3.83 6.99
CA LEU A 255 -26.16 -3.53 7.87
C LEU A 255 -26.62 -3.20 9.30
N GLU A 256 -27.70 -2.44 9.46
CA GLU A 256 -28.30 -2.13 10.76
C GLU A 256 -28.64 -3.41 11.54
N ARG A 257 -29.34 -4.36 10.89
CA ARG A 257 -29.67 -5.66 11.52
C ARG A 257 -28.43 -6.48 11.87
N LEU A 258 -27.39 -6.44 11.03
CA LEU A 258 -26.15 -7.16 11.30
C LEU A 258 -25.40 -6.59 12.51
N LEU A 259 -25.40 -5.26 12.66
CA LEU A 259 -24.82 -4.60 13.82
C LEU A 259 -25.60 -4.90 15.11
N ASP A 260 -26.93 -4.98 15.04
CA ASP A 260 -27.79 -5.36 16.17
C ASP A 260 -27.54 -6.83 16.60
N GLU A 261 -27.37 -7.75 15.64
CA GLU A 261 -27.06 -9.16 15.87
C GLU A 261 -25.68 -9.35 16.53
N ASP A 262 -24.65 -8.65 16.02
CA ASP A 262 -23.29 -8.74 16.55
C ASP A 262 -23.18 -8.09 17.95
N ALA A 263 -24.00 -7.08 18.26
CA ALA A 263 -24.10 -6.49 19.59
C ALA A 263 -24.83 -7.39 20.61
N GLY A 264 -25.75 -8.24 20.15
CA GLY A 264 -26.52 -9.18 20.99
C GLY A 264 -25.81 -10.51 21.27
N GLY A 265 -24.80 -10.89 20.48
CA GLY A 265 -24.09 -12.17 20.57
C GLY A 265 -22.88 -12.21 21.53
N GLY A 266 -22.60 -11.13 22.26
CA GLY A 266 -21.45 -10.99 23.17
C GLY A 266 -21.68 -11.38 24.63
N GLN A 267 -22.67 -12.22 24.94
CA GLN A 267 -22.97 -12.72 26.30
C GLN A 267 -22.55 -14.18 26.49
#